data_AF-A0A963NSB8-F1
#
_entry.id   AF-A0A963NSB8-F1
#
_cell.length_a   1.000
_cell.length_b   1.000
_cell.length_c   1.000
_cell.angle_alpha   90.00
_cell.angle_beta   90.00
_cell.angle_gamma   90.00
#
_symmetry.space_group_name_H-M   'P 1'
#
loop_
_entity.id
_entity.type
_entity.pdbx_description
1 polymer ?
#
loop_
_entity_poly.entity_id
_entity_poly.type
_entity_poly.pdbx_seq_one_letter_code
_entity_poly.pdbx_strand_id
1 'polypeptide(L)'
;MPASTANGTPSTYFEPHDAESLWRLVTTPHPLVGKARHLGEALVNADMVAPAALMAGLRSQQLERKQGTQRLIGQILVDQGHLSQDQLRDAIASWLGEYVVHPEHLQPDATALALVPRDVAERESVLPLLARDDALVVLMADPYDRT
;
A
#
# COMPACT_ATOMS: atom_id res chain seq x y z
N MET A 1 20.14 -13.63 35.87
CA MET A 1 20.07 -14.80 34.96
C MET A 1 18.80 -14.65 34.12
N PRO A 2 18.87 -14.84 32.80
CA PRO A 2 18.58 -13.75 31.86
C PRO A 2 17.39 -13.96 30.90
N ALA A 3 17.00 -12.85 30.27
CA ALA A 3 16.47 -12.68 28.91
C ALA A 3 15.07 -13.22 28.56
N SER A 4 14.18 -12.29 28.19
CA SER A 4 13.81 -12.13 26.77
C SER A 4 13.11 -10.79 26.54
N THR A 5 13.87 -9.83 26.05
CA THR A 5 13.37 -8.65 25.34
C THR A 5 12.79 -9.12 24.01
N ALA A 6 11.45 -9.19 23.90
CA ALA A 6 10.81 -9.31 22.60
C ALA A 6 10.92 -7.97 21.88
N ASN A 7 11.90 -7.90 20.99
CA ASN A 7 12.12 -6.82 20.05
C ASN A 7 10.93 -6.82 19.08
N GLY A 8 9.94 -5.95 19.32
CA GLY A 8 8.78 -5.79 18.45
C GLY A 8 9.19 -5.15 17.14
N THR A 9 9.35 -5.96 16.10
CA THR A 9 9.32 -5.48 14.71
C THR A 9 8.03 -4.67 14.51
N PRO A 10 8.06 -3.48 13.89
CA PRO A 10 6.83 -2.77 13.60
C PRO A 10 6.01 -3.60 12.61
N SER A 11 4.91 -4.20 13.07
CA SER A 11 3.98 -4.90 12.19
C SER A 11 3.47 -3.92 11.14
N THR A 12 3.77 -4.19 9.88
CA THR A 12 3.25 -3.49 8.70
C THR A 12 1.77 -3.80 8.44
N TYR A 13 1.17 -4.62 9.32
CA TYR A 13 -0.20 -5.11 9.25
C TYR A 13 -1.08 -4.35 10.22
N PHE A 14 -2.23 -3.90 9.75
CA PHE A 14 -3.25 -3.33 10.62
C PHE A 14 -4.21 -4.43 11.06
N GLU A 15 -4.48 -4.46 12.36
CA GLU A 15 -5.45 -5.36 12.98
C GLU A 15 -6.65 -4.53 13.47
N PRO A 16 -7.59 -4.15 12.59
CA PRO A 16 -8.84 -3.56 13.05
C PRO A 16 -9.65 -4.62 13.80
N HIS A 17 -9.94 -4.36 15.08
CA HIS A 17 -10.68 -5.27 15.95
C HIS A 17 -12.20 -5.03 15.91
N ASP A 18 -12.63 -3.95 15.25
CA ASP A 18 -14.02 -3.51 15.20
C ASP A 18 -14.29 -2.67 13.92
N ALA A 19 -15.58 -2.45 13.63
CA ALA A 19 -16.04 -1.72 12.45
C ALA A 19 -15.60 -0.24 12.44
N GLU A 20 -15.47 0.40 13.60
CA GLU A 20 -15.04 1.79 13.71
C GLU A 20 -13.53 1.92 13.43
N SER A 21 -12.73 1.00 13.94
CA SER A 21 -11.30 0.87 13.65
C SER A 21 -11.04 0.61 12.17
N LEU A 22 -11.81 -0.29 11.54
CA LEU A 22 -11.76 -0.54 10.10
C LEU A 22 -12.16 0.71 9.30
N TRP A 23 -13.24 1.37 9.70
CA TRP A 23 -13.72 2.58 9.03
C TRP A 23 -12.70 3.72 9.12
N ARG A 24 -12.13 3.94 10.30
CA ARG A 24 -11.08 4.94 10.50
C ARG A 24 -9.86 4.62 9.65
N LEU A 25 -9.49 3.35 9.52
CA LEU A 25 -8.37 2.93 8.70
C LEU A 25 -8.57 3.37 7.24
N VAL A 26 -9.69 3.00 6.63
CA VAL A 26 -9.97 3.33 5.22
C VAL A 26 -10.29 4.80 4.96
N THR A 27 -10.70 5.56 5.98
CA THR A 27 -11.01 7.00 5.84
C THR A 27 -9.86 7.92 6.26
N THR A 28 -8.84 7.41 6.95
CA THR A 28 -7.67 8.20 7.33
C THR A 28 -6.71 8.31 6.15
N PRO A 29 -6.22 9.52 5.81
CA PRO A 29 -5.15 9.67 4.83
C PRO A 29 -3.91 8.91 5.31
N HIS A 30 -3.36 7.99 4.50
CA HIS A 30 -2.22 7.17 4.88
C HIS A 30 -1.01 8.06 5.29
N PRO A 31 -0.45 7.88 6.51
CA PRO A 31 0.49 8.84 7.11
C PRO A 31 1.86 8.87 6.42
N LEU A 32 2.25 7.79 5.74
CA LEU A 32 3.56 7.69 5.09
C LEU A 32 3.60 8.28 3.69
N VAL A 33 2.45 8.51 3.05
CA VAL A 33 2.39 9.11 1.71
C VAL A 33 1.18 10.03 1.58
N GLY A 34 1.35 11.26 2.07
CA GLY A 34 0.36 12.31 1.80
C GLY A 34 0.24 12.58 0.29
N LYS A 35 -0.99 12.70 -0.23
CA LYS A 35 -1.46 13.32 -1.50
C LYS A 35 -0.66 13.11 -2.81
N ALA A 36 0.44 12.37 -2.83
CA ALA A 36 1.40 12.34 -3.94
C ALA A 36 0.84 11.51 -5.10
N ARG A 37 0.72 12.13 -6.28
CA ARG A 37 0.22 11.46 -7.50
C ARG A 37 1.27 10.54 -8.14
N HIS A 38 2.52 10.63 -7.70
CA HIS A 38 3.65 9.88 -8.26
C HIS A 38 4.54 9.29 -7.16
N LEU A 39 5.00 8.05 -7.35
CA LEU A 39 5.90 7.35 -6.42
C LEU A 39 7.16 8.15 -6.06
N GLY A 40 7.74 8.88 -7.02
CA GLY A 40 8.92 9.71 -6.75
C GLY A 40 8.66 10.79 -5.69
N GLU A 41 7.51 11.46 -5.79
CA GLU A 41 7.08 12.48 -4.83
C GLU A 41 6.74 11.85 -3.47
N ALA A 42 6.11 10.68 -3.48
CA ALA A 42 5.85 9.88 -2.29
C ALA A 42 7.14 9.57 -1.51
N LEU A 43 8.18 9.11 -2.21
CA LEU A 43 9.49 8.77 -1.63
C LEU A 43 10.19 9.97 -1.01
N VAL A 44 10.02 11.16 -1.59
CA VAL A 44 10.57 12.41 -1.04
C VAL A 44 9.78 12.86 0.18
N ASN A 45 8.44 12.80 0.12
CA ASN A 45 7.58 13.17 1.24
C ASN A 45 7.77 12.26 2.45
N ALA A 46 8.17 11.01 2.22
CA ALA A 46 8.49 10.02 3.26
C ALA A 46 9.96 10.11 3.76
N ASP A 47 10.73 11.11 3.32
CA ASP A 47 12.17 11.26 3.62
C ASP A 47 13.04 10.03 3.24
N MET A 48 12.53 9.14 2.38
CA MET A 48 13.25 7.95 1.93
C MET A 48 14.26 8.26 0.84
N VAL A 49 14.01 9.32 0.06
CA VAL A 49 14.89 9.78 -1.02
C VAL A 49 15.02 11.28 -0.98
N ALA A 50 16.25 11.79 -1.08
CA ALA A 50 16.47 13.23 -1.17
C ALA A 50 15.89 13.80 -2.49
N PRO A 51 15.31 15.02 -2.49
CA PRO A 51 14.80 15.66 -3.70
C PRO A 51 15.83 15.71 -4.84
N ALA A 52 17.10 15.95 -4.52
CA ALA A 52 18.19 15.98 -5.49
C ALA A 52 18.44 14.62 -6.16
N ALA A 53 18.32 13.53 -5.41
CA ALA A 53 18.46 12.17 -5.92
C ALA A 53 17.31 11.84 -6.88
N LEU A 54 16.06 12.19 -6.51
CA LEU A 54 14.91 12.02 -7.40
C LEU A 54 15.10 12.79 -8.73
N MET A 55 15.57 14.03 -8.68
CA MET A 55 15.84 14.81 -9.90
C MET A 55 16.92 14.17 -10.78
N ALA A 56 17.96 13.59 -10.19
CA ALA A 56 19.01 12.88 -10.92
C ALA A 56 18.47 11.59 -11.57
N GLY A 57 17.66 10.83 -10.84
CA GLY A 57 16.96 9.64 -11.35
C GLY A 57 16.04 9.97 -12.52
N LEU A 58 15.22 11.02 -12.40
CA LEU A 58 14.31 11.48 -13.47
C LEU A 58 15.06 11.93 -14.73
N ARG A 59 16.19 12.63 -14.59
CA ARG A 59 17.04 12.98 -15.73
C ARG A 59 17.60 11.73 -16.43
N SER A 60 18.04 10.75 -15.65
CA SER A 60 18.54 9.47 -16.17
C SER A 60 17.44 8.72 -16.90
N GLN A 61 16.25 8.63 -16.30
CA GLN A 61 15.06 8.03 -16.91
C GLN A 61 14.70 8.70 -18.24
N GLN A 62 14.72 10.03 -18.30
CA GLN A 62 14.41 10.76 -19.53
C GLN A 62 15.45 10.52 -20.63
N LEU A 63 16.73 10.39 -20.27
CA LEU A 63 17.80 10.06 -21.22
C LEU A 63 17.61 8.64 -21.78
N GLU A 64 17.33 7.66 -20.92
CA GLU A 64 17.06 6.28 -21.33
C GLU A 64 15.82 6.18 -22.24
N ARG A 65 14.76 6.94 -21.93
CA ARG A 65 13.56 7.03 -22.78
C ARG A 65 13.87 7.54 -24.17
N LYS A 66 14.76 8.54 -24.31
CA LYS A 66 15.20 9.05 -25.62
C LYS A 66 15.99 8.00 -26.42
N GLN A 67 16.59 7.03 -25.73
CA GLN A 67 17.31 5.91 -26.34
C GLN A 67 16.40 4.70 -26.60
N GLY A 68 15.08 4.82 -26.34
CA GLY A 68 14.11 3.75 -26.56
C GLY A 68 13.90 2.82 -25.36
N THR A 69 14.56 3.07 -24.23
CA THR A 69 14.46 2.22 -23.03
C THR A 69 13.48 2.83 -22.02
N GLN A 70 12.45 2.07 -21.64
CA GLN A 70 11.50 2.47 -20.61
C GLN A 70 11.84 1.77 -19.29
N ARG A 71 12.44 2.49 -18.34
CA ARG A 71 12.65 2.00 -16.96
C ARG A 71 11.77 2.74 -15.96
N LEU A 72 11.45 2.05 -14.87
CA LEU A 72 10.73 2.61 -13.74
C LEU A 72 11.67 3.45 -12.87
N ILE A 73 11.16 4.56 -12.31
CA ILE A 73 11.99 5.47 -11.49
C ILE A 73 12.52 4.78 -10.22
N GLY A 74 11.72 3.89 -9.61
CA GLY A 74 12.14 3.13 -8.44
C GLY A 74 13.36 2.24 -8.71
N GLN A 75 13.40 1.56 -9.87
CA GLN A 75 14.54 0.74 -10.27
C GLN A 75 15.80 1.58 -10.45
N ILE A 76 15.68 2.75 -11.11
CA ILE A 76 16.80 3.67 -11.30
C ILE A 76 17.34 4.15 -9.95
N LEU A 77 16.46 4.47 -9.00
CA LEU A 77 16.87 4.90 -7.66
C LEU A 77 17.55 3.77 -6.85
N VAL A 78 17.13 2.52 -7.06
CA VAL A 78 17.80 1.34 -6.47
C VAL A 78 19.18 1.12 -7.08
N ASP A 79 19.28 1.16 -8.41
CA ASP A 79 20.56 0.99 -9.12
C ASP A 79 21.56 2.09 -8.78
N GLN A 80 21.06 3.30 -8.50
CA GLN A 80 21.88 4.45 -8.06
C GLN A 80 22.25 4.38 -6.56
N GLY A 81 21.77 3.37 -5.82
CA GLY A 81 22.05 3.19 -4.40
C GLY A 81 21.31 4.16 -3.48
N HIS A 82 20.29 4.86 -3.98
CA HIS A 82 19.45 5.76 -3.18
C HIS A 82 18.35 5.02 -2.41
N LEU A 83 17.99 3.81 -2.84
CA LEU A 83 17.02 2.92 -2.19
C LEU A 83 17.52 1.48 -2.23
N SER A 84 17.14 0.67 -1.24
CA SER A 84 17.19 -0.79 -1.36
C SER A 84 15.93 -1.33 -2.04
N GLN A 85 15.98 -2.57 -2.53
CA GLN A 85 14.76 -3.23 -3.05
C GLN A 85 13.68 -3.39 -1.97
N ASP A 86 14.06 -3.70 -0.73
CA ASP A 86 13.12 -3.81 0.38
C ASP A 86 12.45 -2.46 0.68
N GLN A 87 13.24 -1.39 0.74
CA GLN A 87 12.71 -0.03 0.94
C GLN A 87 11.77 0.40 -0.19
N LEU A 88 12.12 0.07 -1.44
CA LEU A 88 11.25 0.36 -2.58
C LEU A 88 9.92 -0.41 -2.48
N ARG A 89 9.96 -1.68 -2.08
CA ARG A 89 8.75 -2.50 -1.90
C ARG A 89 7.86 -1.92 -0.80
N ASP A 90 8.43 -1.58 0.35
CA ASP A 90 7.68 -1.05 1.50
C ASP A 90 7.11 0.34 1.18
N ALA A 91 7.85 1.17 0.43
CA ALA A 91 7.39 2.47 -0.04
C ALA A 91 6.23 2.35 -1.03
N ILE A 92 6.30 1.38 -1.95
CA ILE A 92 5.23 1.12 -2.91
C ILE A 92 3.97 0.67 -2.17
N ALA A 93 4.07 -0.30 -1.26
CA ALA A 93 2.93 -0.77 -0.45
C ALA A 93 2.30 0.39 0.34
N SER A 94 3.12 1.23 0.97
CA SER A 94 2.66 2.40 1.72
C SER A 94 2.05 3.49 0.84
N TRP A 95 2.60 3.72 -0.37
CA TRP A 95 2.11 4.73 -1.32
C TRP A 95 0.77 4.36 -1.92
N LEU A 96 0.62 3.08 -2.20
CA LEU A 96 -0.59 2.51 -2.76
C LEU A 96 -1.74 2.45 -1.75
N GLY A 97 -1.47 2.75 -0.47
CA GLY A 97 -2.49 2.92 0.56
C GLY A 97 -3.17 1.61 0.93
N GLU A 98 -2.51 0.48 0.70
CA GLU A 98 -3.07 -0.81 1.04
C GLU A 98 -2.78 -1.15 2.49
N TYR A 99 -3.85 -1.07 3.26
CA TYR A 99 -3.91 -1.71 4.55
C TYR A 99 -3.95 -3.22 4.32
N VAL A 100 -2.78 -3.86 4.41
CA VAL A 100 -2.72 -5.31 4.50
C VAL A 100 -3.29 -5.70 5.87
N VAL A 101 -4.48 -6.30 5.85
CA VAL A 101 -5.20 -6.73 7.05
C VAL A 101 -5.26 -8.25 7.09
N HIS A 102 -5.07 -8.83 8.28
CA HIS A 102 -5.27 -10.27 8.47
C HIS A 102 -6.78 -10.58 8.60
N PRO A 103 -7.33 -11.51 7.80
CA PRO A 103 -8.76 -11.78 7.78
C PRO A 103 -9.28 -12.48 9.04
N GLU A 104 -8.40 -13.07 9.85
CA GLU A 104 -8.76 -13.92 10.99
C GLU A 104 -9.56 -13.19 12.09
N HIS A 105 -9.41 -11.87 12.21
CA HIS A 105 -10.10 -11.06 13.23
C HIS A 105 -11.19 -10.15 12.64
N LEU A 106 -11.41 -10.21 11.33
CA LEU A 106 -12.41 -9.41 10.65
C LEU A 106 -13.75 -10.15 10.65
N GLN A 107 -14.79 -9.52 11.21
CA GLN A 107 -16.16 -10.02 11.13
C GLN A 107 -16.94 -9.21 10.09
N PRO A 108 -17.27 -9.79 8.92
CA PRO A 108 -18.10 -9.13 7.93
C PRO A 108 -19.47 -8.74 8.48
N ASP A 109 -19.91 -7.51 8.20
CA ASP A 109 -21.28 -7.11 8.47
C ASP A 109 -22.25 -7.83 7.51
N ALA A 110 -23.39 -8.28 8.04
CA ALA A 110 -24.44 -8.93 7.25
C ALA A 110 -24.96 -8.01 6.14
N THR A 111 -25.01 -6.70 6.39
CA THR A 111 -25.40 -5.69 5.39
C THR A 111 -24.41 -5.66 4.22
N ALA A 112 -23.10 -5.76 4.50
CA ALA A 112 -22.07 -5.78 3.46
C ALA A 112 -22.12 -7.07 2.63
N LEU A 113 -22.32 -8.22 3.28
CA LEU A 113 -22.47 -9.52 2.61
C LEU A 113 -23.70 -9.57 1.71
N ALA A 114 -24.78 -8.87 2.06
CA ALA A 114 -26.00 -8.81 1.25
C ALA A 114 -25.84 -7.98 -0.03
N LEU A 115 -24.85 -7.08 -0.10
CA LEU A 115 -24.62 -6.20 -1.25
C LEU A 115 -23.85 -6.87 -2.38
N VAL A 116 -23.05 -7.89 -2.08
CA VAL A 116 -22.22 -8.59 -3.07
C VAL A 116 -22.64 -10.06 -3.15
N PRO A 117 -23.22 -10.50 -4.28
CA PRO A 117 -23.53 -11.92 -4.48
C PRO A 117 -22.29 -12.80 -4.32
N ARG A 118 -22.47 -13.97 -3.74
CA ARG A 118 -21.37 -14.90 -3.45
C ARG A 118 -20.55 -15.27 -4.69
N ASP A 119 -21.19 -15.48 -5.84
CA ASP A 119 -20.48 -15.84 -7.08
C ASP A 119 -19.57 -14.70 -7.56
N VAL A 120 -19.95 -13.45 -7.31
CA VAL A 120 -19.13 -12.27 -7.62
C VAL A 120 -17.97 -12.20 -6.64
N ALA A 121 -18.24 -12.36 -5.34
CA ALA A 121 -17.21 -12.35 -4.31
C ALA A 121 -16.11 -13.40 -4.57
N GLU A 122 -16.50 -14.63 -4.93
CA GLU A 122 -15.57 -15.72 -5.23
C GLU A 122 -14.80 -15.48 -6.54
N ARG A 123 -15.46 -14.99 -7.60
CA ARG A 123 -14.82 -14.74 -8.90
C ARG A 123 -13.81 -13.61 -8.83
N GLU A 124 -14.17 -12.51 -8.18
CA GLU A 124 -13.31 -11.33 -8.03
C GLU A 124 -12.34 -11.46 -6.85
N SER A 125 -12.35 -12.58 -6.11
CA SER A 125 -11.53 -12.80 -4.90
C SER A 125 -11.63 -11.67 -3.88
N VAL A 126 -12.86 -11.24 -3.60
CA VAL A 126 -13.17 -10.15 -2.64
C VAL A 126 -14.05 -10.63 -1.48
N LEU A 127 -13.84 -10.06 -0.30
CA LEU A 127 -14.66 -10.27 0.90
C LEU A 127 -15.25 -8.92 1.35
N PRO A 128 -16.58 -8.71 1.24
CA PRO A 128 -17.23 -7.53 1.80
C PRO A 128 -17.10 -7.49 3.32
N LEU A 129 -16.65 -6.37 3.89
CA LEU A 129 -16.42 -6.24 5.33
C LEU A 129 -17.42 -5.31 6.01
N LEU A 130 -17.69 -4.15 5.41
CA LEU A 130 -18.50 -3.09 6.04
C LEU A 130 -19.24 -2.28 4.98
N ALA A 131 -20.51 -1.98 5.20
CA ALA A 131 -21.29 -1.05 4.41
C ALA A 131 -21.69 0.15 5.27
N ARG A 132 -21.29 1.36 4.87
CA ARG A 132 -21.54 2.59 5.65
C ARG A 132 -21.55 3.83 4.77
N ASP A 133 -22.51 4.73 4.97
CA ASP A 133 -22.55 6.08 4.39
C ASP A 133 -22.30 6.12 2.85
N ASP A 134 -22.89 5.19 2.09
CA ASP A 134 -22.68 4.96 0.63
C ASP A 134 -21.33 4.33 0.22
N ALA A 135 -20.49 3.93 1.17
CA ALA A 135 -19.26 3.18 0.92
C ALA A 135 -19.43 1.70 1.26
N LEU A 136 -18.85 0.83 0.41
CA LEU A 136 -18.63 -0.58 0.70
C LEU A 136 -17.12 -0.81 0.85
N VAL A 137 -16.73 -1.25 2.05
CA VAL A 137 -15.36 -1.69 2.32
C VAL A 137 -15.25 -3.16 1.95
N VAL A 138 -14.32 -3.47 1.04
CA VAL A 138 -14.00 -4.83 0.61
C VAL A 138 -12.54 -5.14 0.93
N LEU A 139 -12.29 -6.37 1.35
CA LEU A 139 -10.97 -6.96 1.35
C LEU A 139 -10.75 -7.64 0.00
N MET A 140 -9.61 -7.42 -0.64
CA MET A 140 -9.26 -8.05 -1.91
C MET A 140 -7.99 -8.89 -1.74
N ALA A 141 -7.93 -10.03 -2.40
CA ALA A 141 -6.74 -10.89 -2.40
C ALA A 141 -5.56 -10.21 -3.12
N ASP A 142 -5.82 -9.56 -4.27
CA ASP A 142 -4.88 -8.70 -4.97
C ASP A 142 -5.63 -7.47 -5.55
N PRO A 143 -5.44 -6.27 -4.98
CA PRO A 143 -6.08 -5.03 -5.46
C PRO A 143 -5.54 -4.53 -6.81
N TYR A 144 -4.44 -5.09 -7.33
CA TYR A 144 -3.88 -4.75 -8.65
C TYR A 144 -4.32 -5.68 -9.76
N ASP A 145 -5.01 -6.77 -9.44
CA ASP A 145 -5.47 -7.73 -10.42
C ASP A 145 -6.61 -7.10 -11.23
N ARG A 146 -6.26 -6.56 -12.41
CA ARG A 146 -7.22 -6.06 -13.40
C ARG A 146 -7.50 -7.19 -14.38
N THR A 147 -8.37 -8.12 -13.99
CA THR A 147 -8.90 -9.14 -14.91
C THR A 147 -9.85 -8.53 -15.94
#